data_AF-A0A401TKW6-F1
#
_entry.id   AF-A0A401TKW6-F1
#
_cell.length_a   1.000
_cell.length_b   1.000
_cell.length_c   1.000
_cell.angle_alpha   90.00
_cell.angle_beta   90.00
_cell.angle_gamma   90.00
#
_symmetry.space_group_name_H-M   'P 1'
#
loop_
_entity.id
_entity.type
_entity.pdbx_description
1 polymer ?
#
loop_
_entity_poly.entity_id
_entity_poly.type
_entity_poly.pdbx_seq_one_letter_code
_entity_poly.pdbx_strand_id
1 'polypeptide(L)' 'MGPPSKSDGSTKHVTLNPDTTCGNGWVCEHRWRQIRNMVIFRNVVDGQPFANWWDNGSNQIAFGRGNRGFLAINNDN' A
#
# COMPACT_ATOMS: atom_id res chain seq x y z
N MET A 1 17.73 9.85 6.80
CA MET A 1 17.14 9.02 7.87
C MET A 1 17.66 7.61 7.67
N GLY A 2 18.38 7.05 8.65
CA GLY A 2 18.85 5.66 8.61
C GLY A 2 17.87 4.71 9.31
N PRO A 3 18.06 3.38 9.21
CA PRO A 3 17.26 2.44 9.98
C PRO A 3 17.36 2.76 11.48
N PRO A 4 16.30 2.54 12.27
CA PRO A 4 16.35 2.79 13.71
C PRO A 4 17.57 2.09 14.34
N SER A 5 18.44 2.86 15.00
CA SER A 5 19.72 2.38 15.53
C SER A 5 19.84 2.60 17.04
N LYS A 6 20.65 1.78 17.69
CA LYS A 6 21.08 1.97 19.09
C LYS A 6 22.23 3.00 19.14
N SER A 7 22.65 3.36 20.35
CA SER A 7 23.76 4.29 20.59
C SER A 7 25.13 3.76 20.12
N ASP A 8 25.29 2.44 20.02
CA ASP A 8 26.48 1.76 19.50
C ASP A 8 26.52 1.68 17.96
N GLY A 9 25.54 2.27 17.28
CA GLY A 9 25.42 2.24 15.82
C GLY A 9 24.80 0.96 15.25
N SER A 10 24.52 -0.06 16.07
CA SER A 10 23.83 -1.27 15.62
C SER A 10 22.36 -1.00 15.29
N THR A 11 21.82 -1.70 14.30
CA THR A 11 20.41 -1.58 13.91
C THR A 11 19.49 -2.26 14.94
N LYS A 12 18.40 -1.59 15.32
CA LYS A 12 17.38 -2.15 16.22
C LYS A 12 16.63 -3.29 15.55
N HIS A 13 16.38 -4.36 16.29
CA HIS A 13 15.53 -5.46 15.81
C HIS A 13 14.09 -4.98 15.55
N VAL A 14 13.44 -5.55 14.53
CA VAL A 14 12.03 -5.28 14.23
C VAL A 14 11.16 -6.05 15.22
N THR A 15 10.37 -5.35 16.03
CA THR A 15 9.38 -6.00 16.91
C THR A 15 8.01 -5.93 16.25
N LEU A 16 7.25 -7.02 16.30
CA LEU A 16 5.89 -7.08 15.78
C LEU A 16 4.89 -6.87 16.91
N ASN A 17 3.99 -5.91 16.72
CA ASN A 17 2.90 -5.64 17.63
C ASN A 17 1.70 -6.56 17.32
N PRO A 18 0.77 -6.77 18.27
CA PRO A 18 -0.43 -7.59 18.04
C PRO A 18 -1.33 -7.08 16.90
N ASP A 19 -1.30 -5.79 16.60
CA ASP A 19 -2.04 -5.15 15.51
C ASP A 19 -1.33 -5.24 14.15
N THR A 20 -0.27 -6.04 14.05
CA THR A 20 0.60 -6.25 12.87
C THR A 20 1.47 -5.07 12.46
N THR A 21 1.49 -3.98 13.23
CA THR A 21 2.44 -2.87 13.06
C THR A 21 3.82 -3.24 13.59
N CYS A 22 4.82 -2.41 13.30
CA CYS A 22 6.17 -2.59 13.82
C CYS A 22 6.50 -1.63 14.96
N GLY A 23 7.21 -2.14 15.97
CA GLY A 23 7.76 -1.37 17.07
C GLY A 23 9.18 -0.87 16.79
N ASN A 24 9.84 -0.34 17.82
CA ASN A 24 11.24 0.12 17.78
C ASN A 24 11.56 1.23 16.76
N GLY A 25 10.55 2.00 16.34
CA GLY A 25 10.69 3.09 15.37
C GLY A 25 10.67 2.64 13.91
N TRP A 26 10.37 1.37 13.64
CA TRP A 26 10.16 0.85 12.28
C TRP A 26 8.77 1.22 11.77
N VAL A 27 8.69 1.77 10.56
CA VAL A 27 7.43 2.24 9.96
C VAL A 27 6.58 1.10 9.41
N CYS A 28 7.22 0.15 8.71
CA CYS A 28 6.60 -1.05 8.14
C CYS A 28 5.39 -0.77 7.25
N GLU A 29 5.56 0.13 6.28
CA GLU A 29 4.58 0.48 5.25
C GLU A 29 4.06 -0.77 4.53
N HIS A 30 4.93 -1.75 4.29
CA HIS A 30 4.58 -3.04 3.68
C HIS A 30 3.55 -3.87 4.49
N ARG A 31 3.29 -3.52 5.75
CA ARG A 31 2.30 -4.16 6.64
C ARG A 31 1.02 -3.36 6.76
N TRP A 32 1.02 -2.08 6.40
CA TRP A 32 -0.18 -1.25 6.45
C TRP A 32 -1.27 -1.88 5.59
N ARG A 33 -2.48 -2.01 6.14
CA ARG A 33 -3.59 -2.71 5.49
C ARG A 33 -3.86 -2.19 4.08
N GLN A 34 -3.80 -0.87 3.89
CA GLN A 34 -4.02 -0.20 2.61
C GLN A 34 -2.98 -0.65 1.57
N ILE A 35 -1.70 -0.72 1.94
CA ILE A 35 -0.61 -1.14 1.05
C ILE A 35 -0.66 -2.65 0.83
N ARG A 36 -0.74 -3.44 1.90
CA ARG A 36 -0.80 -4.91 1.83
C ARG A 36 -1.97 -5.39 0.98
N ASN A 37 -3.14 -4.80 1.12
CA ASN A 37 -4.31 -5.19 0.32
C ASN A 37 -4.15 -4.77 -1.15
N MET A 38 -3.46 -3.68 -1.45
CA MET A 38 -3.17 -3.32 -2.85
C MET A 38 -2.12 -4.24 -3.49
N VAL A 39 -1.18 -4.79 -2.71
CA VAL A 39 -0.29 -5.87 -3.18
C VAL A 39 -1.11 -7.13 -3.52
N ILE A 40 -2.05 -7.52 -2.65
CA ILE A 40 -2.96 -8.64 -2.91
C ILE A 40 -3.83 -8.36 -4.13
N PHE A 41 -4.40 -7.15 -4.25
CA PHE A 41 -5.18 -6.72 -5.41
C PHE A 41 -4.37 -6.89 -6.71
N ARG A 42 -3.11 -6.43 -6.72
CA ARG A 42 -2.21 -6.58 -7.87
C ARG A 42 -2.01 -8.04 -8.28
N ASN A 43 -1.95 -8.96 -7.32
CA ASN A 43 -1.86 -10.40 -7.57
C ASN A 43 -3.17 -10.96 -8.14
N VAL A 44 -4.32 -10.55 -7.59
CA VAL A 44 -5.65 -11.01 -8.07
C VAL A 44 -5.89 -10.59 -9.52
N VAL A 45 -5.51 -9.36 -9.88
CA VAL A 45 -5.73 -8.79 -11.22
C VAL A 45 -4.59 -9.05 -12.20
N ASP A 46 -3.64 -9.92 -11.86
CA ASP A 46 -2.50 -10.20 -12.72
C ASP A 46 -2.94 -10.73 -14.10
N GLY A 47 -2.23 -10.28 -15.14
CA GLY A 47 -2.55 -10.58 -16.55
C GLY A 47 -3.82 -9.91 -17.12
N GLN A 48 -4.67 -9.27 -16.31
CA GLN A 48 -5.87 -8.61 -16.83
C GLN A 48 -5.54 -7.27 -17.50
N PRO A 49 -6.17 -6.92 -18.63
CA PRO A 49 -5.93 -5.65 -19.30
C PRO A 49 -6.45 -4.48 -18.46
N PHE A 50 -5.92 -3.30 -18.71
CA PHE A 50 -6.54 -2.06 -18.24
C PHE A 50 -7.88 -1.84 -18.95
N ALA A 51 -8.92 -1.47 -18.21
CA ALA A 51 -10.28 -1.32 -18.74
C ALA A 51 -11.07 -0.26 -17.97
N ASN A 52 -12.21 0.18 -18.51
CA ASN A 52 -13.21 1.00 -17.83
C ASN A 52 -12.65 2.26 -17.17
N TRP A 53 -11.80 3.00 -17.88
CA TRP A 53 -11.33 4.30 -17.43
C TRP A 53 -12.51 5.27 -17.30
N TRP A 54 -12.53 6.00 -16.19
CA TRP A 54 -13.43 7.10 -15.93
C TRP A 54 -12.68 8.18 -15.16
N ASP A 55 -12.95 9.43 -15.50
CA ASP A 55 -12.50 10.60 -14.76
C ASP A 55 -13.58 11.69 -14.78
N ASN A 56 -13.50 12.61 -13.82
CA ASN A 56 -14.38 13.78 -13.75
C ASN A 56 -13.76 15.05 -14.38
N GLY A 57 -12.64 14.95 -15.11
CA GLY A 57 -11.85 16.08 -15.58
C GLY A 57 -11.05 16.82 -14.50
N SER A 58 -11.04 16.35 -13.25
CA SER A 58 -10.29 16.89 -12.11
C SER A 58 -9.52 15.76 -11.40
N ASN A 59 -9.78 15.49 -10.12
CA ASN A 59 -9.01 14.55 -9.30
C ASN A 59 -9.81 13.33 -8.83
N GLN A 60 -10.95 13.04 -9.46
CA GLN A 60 -11.64 11.75 -9.31
C GLN A 60 -11.36 10.88 -10.52
N ILE A 61 -10.82 9.69 -10.27
CA ILE A 61 -10.54 8.70 -11.30
C ILE A 61 -11.04 7.33 -10.86
N ALA A 62 -11.38 6.49 -11.83
CA ALA A 62 -11.64 5.08 -11.60
C ALA A 62 -11.21 4.25 -12.81
N PHE A 63 -10.80 3.00 -12.55
CA PHE A 63 -10.44 2.06 -13.61
C PHE A 63 -10.59 0.60 -13.15
N GLY A 64 -10.79 -0.26 -14.14
CA GLY A 64 -10.83 -1.70 -13.99
C GLY A 64 -9.57 -2.41 -14.47
N ARG A 65 -9.42 -3.65 -14.02
CA ARG A 65 -8.46 -4.63 -14.55
C ARG A 65 -9.23 -5.86 -15.01
N GLY A 66 -9.59 -5.86 -16.29
CA GLY A 66 -10.50 -6.83 -16.89
C GLY A 66 -11.77 -7.00 -16.06
N ASN A 67 -12.10 -8.24 -15.69
CA ASN A 67 -13.24 -8.57 -14.84
C ASN A 67 -12.86 -8.95 -13.40
N ARG A 68 -11.60 -8.71 -12.98
CA ARG A 68 -11.08 -9.20 -11.67
C ARG A 68 -10.94 -8.13 -10.61
N GLY A 69 -10.92 -6.86 -10.98
CA GLY A 69 -10.77 -5.78 -10.01
C GLY A 69 -11.13 -4.42 -10.57
N PHE A 70 -11.55 -3.54 -9.68
CA PHE A 70 -11.89 -2.15 -9.95
C PHE A 70 -11.37 -1.29 -8.81
N LEU A 71 -10.85 -0.11 -9.14
CA LEU A 71 -10.32 0.86 -8.18
C LEU A 71 -10.89 2.24 -8.50
N ALA A 72 -11.30 2.97 -7.47
CA ALA A 72 -11.69 4.36 -7.54
C ALA A 72 -10.85 5.19 -6.57
N ILE A 73 -10.41 6.37 -7.00
CA ILE A 73 -9.57 7.29 -6.24
C ILE A 73 -10.24 8.67 -6.32
N ASN A 74 -10.48 9.28 -5.17
CA ASN A 74 -10.98 10.65 -5.06
C ASN A 74 -9.93 11.49 -4.33
N ASN A 75 -9.39 12.48 -5.04
CA ASN A 75 -8.50 13.50 -4.49
C ASN A 75 -9.02 14.91 -4.80
N ASP A 76 -10.33 15.05 -5.02
CA ASP A 76 -11.02 16.34 -4.89
C ASP A 76 -11.37 16.60 -3.42
N ASN A 77 -11.72 17.85 -3.11
CA ASN A 77 -12.11 18.29 -1.77
C ASN A 77 -13.56 17.94 -1.43
#